data_AF-A0A414LU77-F1
#
_entry.id   AF-A0A414LU77-F1
#
_cell.length_a   1.000
_cell.length_b   1.000
_cell.length_c   1.000
_cell.angle_alpha   90.00
_cell.angle_beta   90.00
_cell.angle_gamma   90.00
#
_symmetry.space_group_name_H-M   'P 1'
#
loop_
_entity.id
_entity.type
_entity.pdbx_description
1 polymer ?
#
loop_
_entity_poly.entity_id
_entity_poly.type
_entity_poly.pdbx_seq_one_letter_code
_entity_poly.pdbx_strand_id
1 'polypeptide(L)'
;MKKMLAFLISILCVISMVGCGSNARGNTSNDKPYSGAPKIVLNGQDYFANEAVIVSELPDGYSYAGELTDQEKEFAYINGAKYYLPMGTESIDDFYVYQECGTPVSEQEIDNTKRQWAYVKWSLGQ
;
A
#
# COMPACT_ATOMS: atom_id res chain seq x y z
N MET A 1 -10.65 -64.69 35.47
CA MET A 1 -11.51 -63.61 36.00
C MET A 1 -10.93 -62.27 35.59
N LYS A 2 -11.80 -61.34 35.16
CA LYS A 2 -11.54 -59.94 34.77
C LYS A 2 -10.83 -59.75 33.42
N LYS A 3 -11.28 -58.89 32.52
CA LYS A 3 -12.59 -58.31 32.20
C LYS A 3 -12.36 -57.70 30.81
N MET A 4 -13.28 -57.99 29.90
CA MET A 4 -13.39 -57.39 28.56
C MET A 4 -13.16 -55.87 28.61
N LEU A 5 -12.32 -55.34 27.72
CA LEU A 5 -12.46 -53.96 27.26
C LEU A 5 -12.34 -53.93 25.75
N ALA A 6 -13.49 -53.83 25.10
CA ALA A 6 -13.64 -53.49 23.71
C ALA A 6 -13.33 -52.00 23.54
N PHE A 7 -12.54 -51.65 22.52
CA PHE A 7 -12.71 -50.40 21.79
C PHE A 7 -12.44 -50.64 20.31
N LEU A 8 -13.53 -50.93 19.59
CA LEU A 8 -13.67 -50.66 18.17
C LEU A 8 -13.55 -49.14 17.96
N ILE A 9 -12.80 -48.72 16.94
CA ILE A 9 -13.31 -47.99 15.78
C ILE A 9 -12.14 -47.80 14.80
N SER A 10 -12.22 -48.55 13.70
CA SER A 10 -11.47 -48.28 12.48
C SER A 10 -11.99 -46.98 11.86
N ILE A 11 -11.15 -45.96 11.78
CA ILE A 11 -11.32 -44.86 10.84
C ILE A 11 -10.10 -44.87 9.92
N LEU A 12 -10.26 -45.60 8.82
CA LEU A 12 -9.58 -45.32 7.57
C LEU A 12 -10.26 -44.07 6.98
N CYS A 13 -9.61 -42.92 7.05
CA CYS A 13 -9.88 -41.81 6.13
C CYS A 13 -8.60 -41.54 5.34
N VAL A 14 -8.40 -42.39 4.34
CA VAL A 14 -7.51 -42.10 3.21
C VAL A 14 -8.31 -41.17 2.30
N ILE A 15 -8.02 -39.86 2.34
CA ILE A 15 -8.37 -38.96 1.25
C ILE A 15 -7.05 -38.43 0.71
N SER A 16 -6.60 -39.13 -0.33
CA SER A 16 -5.52 -38.78 -1.22
C SER A 16 -5.88 -37.55 -2.07
N MET A 17 -4.88 -36.67 -2.24
CA MET A 17 -4.61 -35.84 -3.42
C MET A 17 -5.72 -34.90 -3.93
N VAL A 18 -5.44 -33.61 -3.95
CA VAL A 18 -5.18 -32.80 -5.16
C VAL A 18 -5.29 -31.33 -4.73
N GLY A 19 -4.25 -30.54 -5.03
CA GLY A 19 -4.32 -29.08 -4.96
C GLY A 19 -3.09 -28.42 -4.39
N CYS A 20 -1.96 -28.55 -5.09
CA CYS A 20 -0.90 -27.55 -5.03
C CYS A 20 -1.55 -26.16 -5.24
N GLY A 21 -1.59 -25.38 -4.18
CA GLY A 21 -2.11 -24.02 -4.20
C GLY A 21 -1.18 -23.09 -3.43
N SER A 22 0.13 -23.29 -3.59
CA SER A 22 1.09 -22.21 -3.36
C SER A 22 0.69 -21.08 -4.29
N ASN A 23 -0.16 -20.16 -3.83
CA ASN A 23 -0.19 -18.81 -4.38
C ASN A 23 1.06 -18.05 -3.90
N ALA A 24 2.23 -18.67 -4.07
CA ALA A 24 3.39 -17.92 -4.49
C ALA A 24 3.02 -17.46 -5.90
N ARG A 25 2.30 -16.33 -5.97
CA ARG A 25 2.33 -15.51 -7.17
C ARG A 25 3.76 -15.03 -7.24
N GLY A 26 4.62 -15.89 -7.78
CA GLY A 26 5.88 -15.50 -8.38
C GLY A 26 5.46 -14.55 -9.48
N ASN A 27 5.40 -13.27 -9.12
CA ASN A 27 5.42 -12.25 -10.12
C ASN A 27 6.83 -12.39 -10.69
N THR A 28 6.91 -13.07 -11.84
CA THR A 28 8.01 -12.94 -12.76
C THR A 28 8.19 -11.44 -12.96
N SER A 29 9.10 -10.88 -12.17
CA SER A 29 9.53 -9.50 -12.31
C SER A 29 10.04 -9.43 -13.74
N ASN A 30 9.25 -8.83 -14.62
CA ASN A 30 9.75 -8.44 -15.92
C ASN A 30 10.95 -7.54 -15.61
N ASP A 31 12.15 -7.95 -16.03
CA ASP A 31 13.46 -7.36 -15.76
C ASP A 31 13.64 -5.91 -16.28
N LYS A 32 12.55 -5.16 -16.49
CA LYS A 32 12.59 -3.73 -16.72
C LYS A 32 12.15 -3.01 -15.45
N PRO A 33 13.02 -2.19 -14.83
CA PRO A 33 12.62 -1.29 -13.75
C PRO A 33 11.44 -0.45 -14.20
N TYR A 34 10.44 -0.27 -13.34
CA TYR A 34 9.35 0.67 -13.58
C TYR A 34 9.94 2.04 -13.97
N SER A 35 9.47 2.58 -15.10
CA SER A 35 9.96 3.84 -15.66
C SER A 35 8.84 4.87 -15.84
N GLY A 36 7.68 4.65 -15.18
CA GLY A 36 6.57 5.60 -15.17
C GLY A 36 6.72 6.66 -14.09
N ALA A 37 5.76 7.57 -14.02
CA ALA A 37 5.69 8.56 -12.95
C ALA A 37 5.57 7.87 -11.58
N PRO A 38 6.17 8.43 -10.51
CA PRO A 38 6.05 7.86 -9.17
C PRO A 38 4.59 7.61 -8.79
N LYS A 39 4.30 6.43 -8.24
CA LYS A 39 2.94 6.04 -7.87
C LYS A 39 2.84 5.27 -6.56
N ILE A 40 1.72 5.44 -5.88
CA ILE A 40 1.27 4.61 -4.76
C ILE A 40 0.11 3.74 -5.22
N VAL A 41 0.15 2.46 -4.89
CA VAL A 41 -0.94 1.52 -5.17
C VAL A 41 -1.72 1.30 -3.88
N LEU A 42 -2.90 1.90 -3.74
CA LEU A 42 -3.75 1.74 -2.56
C LEU A 42 -5.09 1.13 -2.97
N ASN A 43 -5.52 0.05 -2.31
CA ASN A 43 -6.72 -0.71 -2.67
C ASN A 43 -6.77 -1.13 -4.16
N GLY A 44 -5.61 -1.40 -4.76
CA GLY A 44 -5.48 -1.79 -6.17
C GLY A 44 -5.67 -0.66 -7.17
N GLN A 45 -5.75 0.60 -6.72
CA GLN A 45 -5.79 1.79 -7.57
C GLN A 45 -4.43 2.50 -7.56
N ASP A 46 -4.04 3.04 -8.71
CA ASP A 46 -2.81 3.82 -8.88
C ASP A 46 -3.09 5.30 -8.57
N TYR A 47 -2.31 5.85 -7.63
CA TYR A 47 -2.33 7.27 -7.28
C TYR A 47 -1.00 7.90 -7.60
N PHE A 48 -1.03 9.12 -8.12
CA PHE A 48 0.14 9.87 -8.53
C PHE A 48 0.26 11.14 -7.70
N ALA A 49 1.50 11.53 -7.40
CA ALA A 49 1.76 12.76 -6.69
C ALA A 49 1.43 13.94 -7.60
N ASN A 50 0.53 14.81 -7.14
CA ASN A 50 0.40 16.14 -7.74
C ASN A 50 1.44 17.03 -7.08
N GLU A 51 2.61 17.11 -7.70
CA GLU A 51 3.77 17.87 -7.19
C GLU A 51 3.43 19.33 -6.82
N ALA A 52 2.37 19.91 -7.39
CA ALA A 52 1.88 21.25 -7.07
C ALA A 52 1.14 21.37 -5.73
N VAL A 53 0.87 20.26 -5.01
CA VAL A 53 0.11 20.27 -3.75
C VAL A 53 0.92 19.64 -2.61
N ILE A 54 1.92 20.40 -2.15
CA ILE A 54 2.72 20.11 -0.96
C ILE A 54 2.38 21.16 0.10
N VAL A 55 1.93 20.70 1.27
CA VAL A 55 1.48 21.57 2.37
C VAL A 55 2.17 21.22 3.68
N SER A 56 2.47 22.23 4.50
CA SER A 56 3.14 22.05 5.80
C SER A 56 2.22 21.51 6.89
N GLU A 57 0.91 21.74 6.76
CA GLU A 57 -0.12 21.29 7.69
C GLU A 57 -1.15 20.43 6.95
N LEU A 58 -1.65 19.39 7.61
CA LEU A 58 -2.68 18.53 7.04
C LEU A 58 -3.96 19.36 6.81
N PRO A 59 -4.54 19.36 5.61
CA PRO A 59 -5.78 20.10 5.37
C PRO A 59 -6.96 19.58 6.21
N ASP A 60 -7.87 20.49 6.54
CA ASP A 60 -9.13 20.14 7.20
C ASP A 60 -9.90 19.10 6.38
N GLY A 61 -10.60 18.20 7.08
CA GLY A 61 -11.36 17.14 6.44
C GLY A 61 -10.55 15.86 6.17
N TYR A 62 -9.24 15.82 6.46
CA TYR A 62 -8.43 14.60 6.37
C TYR A 62 -8.07 14.07 7.76
N SER A 63 -7.92 12.76 7.87
CA SER A 63 -7.57 12.09 9.13
C SER A 63 -6.60 10.94 8.91
N TYR A 64 -5.80 10.64 9.93
CA TYR A 64 -4.85 9.54 9.89
C TYR A 64 -5.56 8.20 9.64
N ALA A 65 -5.14 7.48 8.60
CA ALA A 65 -5.76 6.23 8.20
C ALA A 65 -4.84 5.01 8.37
N GLY A 66 -3.53 5.22 8.43
CA GLY A 66 -2.57 4.14 8.64
C GLY A 66 -1.19 4.45 8.09
N GLU A 67 -0.41 3.40 7.86
CA GLU A 67 0.89 3.46 7.20
C GLU A 67 0.88 2.59 5.95
N LEU A 68 1.43 3.13 4.85
CA LEU A 68 1.65 2.41 3.60
C LEU A 68 2.69 1.32 3.82
N THR A 69 2.39 0.13 3.32
CA THR A 69 3.33 -0.98 3.22
C THR A 69 4.39 -0.71 2.16
N ASP A 70 5.51 -1.44 2.24
CA ASP A 70 6.57 -1.35 1.23
C ASP A 70 6.10 -1.73 -0.18
N GLN A 71 5.12 -2.63 -0.27
CA GLN A 71 4.51 -3.01 -1.55
C GLN A 71 3.66 -1.87 -2.12
N GLU A 72 2.86 -1.18 -1.30
CA GLU A 72 2.00 -0.08 -1.77
C GLU A 72 2.81 1.12 -2.28
N LYS A 73 4.01 1.34 -1.73
CA LYS A 73 4.92 2.43 -2.15
C LYS A 73 6.09 1.98 -3.03
N GLU A 74 6.08 0.75 -3.54
CA GLU A 74 7.17 0.14 -4.32
C GLU A 74 7.67 1.05 -5.46
N PHE A 75 6.75 1.79 -6.08
CA PHE A 75 7.03 2.68 -7.22
C PHE A 75 6.97 4.17 -6.87
N ALA A 76 6.84 4.53 -5.60
CA ALA A 76 6.65 5.92 -5.17
C ALA A 76 7.97 6.66 -4.93
N TYR A 77 9.06 5.92 -4.64
CA TYR A 77 10.37 6.48 -4.29
C TYR A 77 10.33 7.46 -3.10
N ILE A 78 9.49 7.16 -2.10
CA ILE A 78 9.31 7.99 -0.89
C ILE A 78 9.80 7.29 0.37
N ASN A 79 10.18 8.07 1.37
CA ASN A 79 10.51 7.57 2.72
C ASN A 79 9.33 7.65 3.70
N GLY A 80 8.28 8.41 3.37
CA GLY A 80 7.06 8.50 4.16
C GLY A 80 6.22 7.23 4.08
N ALA A 81 5.41 7.01 5.12
CA ALA A 81 4.48 5.89 5.18
C ALA A 81 3.10 6.31 5.71
N LYS A 82 3.03 7.26 6.64
CA LYS A 82 1.76 7.72 7.22
C LYS A 82 0.89 8.37 6.15
N TYR A 83 -0.32 7.86 5.96
CA TYR A 83 -1.28 8.40 5.01
C TYR A 83 -2.59 8.81 5.69
N TYR A 84 -3.26 9.77 5.06
CA TYR A 84 -4.39 10.49 5.61
C TYR A 84 -5.51 10.55 4.58
N LEU A 85 -6.67 9.99 4.93
CA LEU A 85 -7.83 9.89 4.04
C LEU A 85 -8.85 11.00 4.35
N PRO A 86 -9.63 11.43 3.34
CA PRO A 86 -10.77 12.30 3.56
C PRO A 86 -11.80 11.64 4.50
N MET A 87 -12.36 12.43 5.41
CA MET A 87 -13.36 12.00 6.37
C MET A 87 -14.74 11.94 5.72
N GLY A 88 -15.50 10.89 6.01
CA GLY A 88 -16.90 10.77 5.60
C GLY A 88 -17.12 10.44 4.12
N THR A 89 -16.09 9.97 3.41
CA THR A 89 -16.21 9.48 2.03
C THR A 89 -16.09 7.95 1.97
N GLU A 90 -16.80 7.34 1.02
CA GLU A 90 -16.67 5.90 0.73
C GLU A 90 -15.66 5.61 -0.39
N SER A 91 -15.34 6.64 -1.20
CA SER A 91 -14.29 6.60 -2.22
C SER A 91 -13.07 7.42 -1.81
N ILE A 92 -11.91 7.01 -2.32
CA ILE A 92 -10.64 7.70 -2.15
C ILE A 92 -10.27 8.28 -3.51
N ASP A 93 -10.66 9.53 -3.75
CA ASP A 93 -10.26 10.24 -4.98
C ASP A 93 -8.82 10.78 -4.83
N ASP A 94 -8.47 11.13 -3.60
CA ASP A 94 -7.15 11.57 -3.19
C ASP A 94 -6.90 11.29 -1.70
N PHE A 95 -5.63 11.42 -1.31
CA PHE A 95 -5.17 11.35 0.06
C PHE A 95 -3.85 12.09 0.22
N TYR A 96 -3.43 12.29 1.47
CA TYR A 96 -2.11 12.86 1.77
C TYR A 96 -1.17 11.81 2.33
N VAL A 97 0.11 11.91 1.98
CA VAL A 97 1.18 11.16 2.64
C VAL A 97 2.13 12.14 3.31
N TYR A 98 2.44 11.89 4.58
CA TYR A 98 3.48 12.61 5.28
C TYR A 98 4.83 12.00 4.94
N GLN A 99 5.64 12.73 4.17
CA GLN A 99 6.89 12.27 3.59
C GLN A 99 7.91 13.40 3.51
N GLU A 100 9.17 13.03 3.31
CA GLU A 100 10.20 14.01 2.99
C GLU A 100 10.17 14.35 1.49
N CYS A 101 10.02 15.62 1.16
CA CYS A 101 9.98 16.13 -0.20
C CYS A 101 10.78 17.43 -0.33
N GLY A 102 10.97 17.92 -1.55
CA GLY A 102 11.55 19.24 -1.77
C GLY A 102 10.61 20.37 -1.33
N THR A 103 11.07 21.60 -1.54
CA THR A 103 10.31 22.81 -1.26
C THR A 103 9.68 23.33 -2.55
N PRO A 104 8.35 23.51 -2.62
CA PRO A 104 7.75 24.21 -3.75
C PRO A 104 8.31 25.63 -3.85
N VAL A 105 8.84 25.98 -5.01
CA VAL A 105 9.30 27.36 -5.31
C VAL A 105 8.40 28.04 -6.35
N SER A 106 7.67 27.24 -7.14
CA SER A 106 6.58 27.69 -8.00
C SER A 106 5.55 26.55 -8.18
N GLU A 107 4.50 26.76 -8.98
CA GLU A 107 3.48 25.73 -9.26
C GLU A 107 4.04 24.48 -9.94
N GLN A 108 5.18 24.60 -10.63
CA GLN A 108 5.76 23.53 -11.46
C GLN A 108 7.18 23.18 -11.04
N GLU A 109 7.72 23.84 -10.01
CA GLU A 109 9.12 23.70 -9.62
C GLU A 109 9.22 23.38 -8.14
N ILE A 110 9.90 22.27 -7.87
CA ILE A 110 10.27 21.82 -6.53
C ILE A 110 11.80 21.89 -6.40
N ASP A 111 12.27 22.70 -5.44
CA ASP A 111 13.67 22.69 -5.03
C ASP A 111 13.96 21.47 -4.16
N ASN A 112 14.77 20.55 -4.68
CA ASN A 112 15.17 19.33 -3.98
C ASN A 112 16.51 19.47 -3.20
N THR A 113 17.13 20.66 -3.20
CA THR A 113 18.40 20.93 -2.48
C THR A 113 18.22 20.85 -0.98
N LYS A 114 17.06 21.33 -0.48
CA LYS A 114 16.66 21.21 0.92
C LYS A 114 15.36 20.43 0.98
N ARG A 115 15.44 19.23 1.56
CA ARG A 115 14.28 18.38 1.80
C ARG A 115 13.67 18.70 3.15
N GLN A 116 12.35 18.58 3.24
CA GLN A 116 11.56 18.84 4.43
C GLN A 116 10.43 17.82 4.53
N TRP A 117 9.95 17.57 5.74
CA TRP A 117 8.74 16.78 5.93
C TRP A 117 7.50 17.63 5.68
N ALA A 118 6.62 17.14 4.81
CA ALA A 118 5.37 17.80 4.47
C ALA A 118 4.31 16.76 4.06
N TYR A 119 3.07 17.23 3.92
CA TYR A 119 1.97 16.44 3.38
C TYR A 119 1.93 16.63 1.86
N VAL A 120 2.14 15.54 1.13
CA VAL A 120 2.08 15.52 -0.34
C VAL A 120 0.76 14.89 -0.75
N LYS A 121 0.02 15.54 -1.64
CA LYS A 121 -1.24 15.00 -2.17
C LYS A 121 -0.98 13.96 -3.25
N TRP A 122 -1.64 12.81 -3.11
CA TRP A 122 -1.68 11.73 -4.08
C TRP A 122 -3.13 11.56 -4.54
N SER A 123 -3.37 11.57 -5.84
CA SER A 123 -4.71 11.49 -6.42
C SER A 123 -4.76 10.49 -7.56
N LEU A 124 -5.96 10.00 -7.87
CA LEU A 124 -6.17 9.16 -9.05
C LEU A 124 -5.59 9.86 -10.30
N GLY A 125 -4.86 9.11 -11.13
CA GLY A 125 -4.33 9.62 -12.38
C GLY A 125 -5.47 10.03 -13.33
N GLN A 126 -5.40 11.24 -13.89
CA GLN A 126 -6.19 11.62 -15.07
C GLN A 126 -5.46 11.26 -16.35
#